data_AF-A0A8J5CK18-F1
#
_entry.id   AF-A0A8J5CK18-F1
#
_cell.length_a   1.000
_cell.length_b   1.000
_cell.length_c   1.000
_cell.angle_alpha   90.00
_cell.angle_beta   90.00
_cell.angle_gamma   90.00
#
_symmetry.space_group_name_H-M   'P 1'
#
loop_
_entity.id
_entity.type
_entity.pdbx_description
1 polymer ?
#
loop_
_entity_poly.entity_id
_entity_poly.type
_entity_poly.pdbx_seq_one_letter_code
_entity_poly.pdbx_strand_id
1 'polypeptide(L)'
;MKPVKAKLRSRRKKVLTSQPCLSTITTSTRGDPALSPQCTDVDEVAAAAPPCLLFLMLEWPGSAPRRVLIHLGTDTPRARQFLLLCTGQRGPCYAGTKLFAVGREGQPGERVRGGTMNKTMGGEEPPCCPTLTRVCTGSQSWREMWRGCVVTVPGVLSSPSPPRTSRGPVFPVPCVFGKVVGGLEVVVAAVQHRPITEVSVVDCGAVLWE
;
A
#
# COMPACT_ATOMS: atom_id res chain seq x y z
N MET A 1 -12.52 0.43 -50.40
CA MET A 1 -12.75 0.47 -48.95
C MET A 1 -11.78 1.48 -48.34
N LYS A 2 -12.28 2.52 -47.65
CA LYS A 2 -11.42 3.56 -47.03
C LYS A 2 -11.14 3.18 -45.57
N PRO A 3 -9.89 3.28 -45.08
CA PRO A 3 -9.57 2.93 -43.70
C PRO A 3 -10.12 3.98 -42.72
N VAL A 4 -10.91 3.52 -41.75
CA VAL A 4 -11.40 4.34 -40.64
C VAL A 4 -10.27 4.48 -39.62
N LYS A 5 -9.71 5.70 -39.50
CA LYS A 5 -8.73 6.01 -38.46
C LYS A 5 -9.45 6.22 -37.13
N ALA A 6 -9.39 5.23 -36.24
CA ALA A 6 -9.87 5.37 -34.86
C ALA A 6 -8.95 6.31 -34.08
N LYS A 7 -9.50 7.44 -33.61
CA LYS A 7 -8.78 8.45 -32.83
C LYS A 7 -8.81 8.05 -31.35
N LEU A 8 -7.73 7.42 -30.87
CA LEU A 8 -7.58 7.03 -29.46
C LEU A 8 -7.44 8.30 -28.60
N ARG A 9 -8.46 8.64 -27.82
CA ARG A 9 -8.40 9.78 -26.87
C ARG A 9 -7.63 9.34 -25.62
N SER A 10 -6.46 9.95 -25.41
CA SER A 10 -5.70 9.83 -24.16
C SER A 10 -6.46 10.50 -23.02
N ARG A 11 -6.89 9.73 -22.01
CA ARG A 11 -7.50 10.25 -20.78
C ARG A 11 -6.42 10.68 -19.80
N ARG A 12 -6.53 11.88 -19.22
CA ARG A 12 -5.64 12.38 -18.16
C ARG A 12 -6.01 11.69 -16.84
N LYS A 13 -5.01 11.27 -16.06
CA LYS A 13 -5.20 10.64 -14.74
C LYS A 13 -4.96 11.69 -13.65
N LYS A 14 -5.90 11.86 -12.73
CA LYS A 14 -5.70 12.67 -11.50
C LYS A 14 -5.20 11.76 -10.38
N VAL A 15 -4.22 12.22 -9.61
CA VAL A 15 -3.67 11.48 -8.47
C VAL A 15 -4.12 12.21 -7.21
N LEU A 16 -4.80 11.50 -6.31
CA LEU A 16 -5.07 12.02 -4.98
C LEU A 16 -3.89 11.61 -4.09
N THR A 17 -2.98 12.54 -3.86
CA THR A 17 -1.90 12.37 -2.88
C THR A 17 -2.48 12.55 -1.49
N SER A 18 -2.08 11.72 -0.52
CA SER A 18 -2.37 12.05 0.87
C SER A 18 -1.81 13.45 1.15
N GLN A 19 -2.60 14.32 1.79
CA GLN A 19 -2.01 15.50 2.40
C GLN A 19 -0.90 15.02 3.35
N PRO A 20 0.23 15.74 3.47
CA PRO A 20 1.26 15.37 4.43
C PRO A 20 0.57 15.21 5.78
N CYS A 21 0.62 14.00 6.34
CA CYS A 21 0.09 13.77 7.67
C CYS A 21 0.79 14.76 8.59
N LEU A 22 0.02 15.72 9.12
CA LEU A 22 0.49 16.70 10.07
C LEU A 22 0.87 15.98 11.37
N SER A 23 2.03 15.34 11.36
CA SER A 23 2.63 14.73 12.54
C SER A 23 4.04 15.27 12.70
N THR A 24 4.20 16.60 12.66
CA THR A 24 5.27 17.29 13.38
C THR A 24 4.83 18.74 13.62
N ILE A 25 4.42 19.07 14.85
CA ILE A 25 4.44 20.45 15.32
C ILE A 25 5.91 20.76 15.57
N THR A 26 6.64 21.17 14.53
CA THR A 26 7.91 21.85 14.70
C THR A 26 7.58 23.33 14.79
N THR A 27 7.66 23.91 15.98
CA THR A 27 7.72 25.37 16.14
C THR A 27 8.98 25.87 15.45
N SER A 28 8.86 26.27 14.19
CA SER A 28 9.92 26.94 13.43
C SER A 28 9.51 28.39 13.24
N THR A 29 10.26 29.28 13.89
CA THR A 29 10.20 30.72 13.72
C THR A 29 10.96 31.14 12.46
N ARG A 30 10.38 32.10 11.72
CA ARG A 30 10.87 32.83 10.53
C ARG A 30 10.59 32.21 9.16
N GLY A 31 9.45 32.62 8.58
CA GLY A 31 9.46 33.71 7.59
C GLY A 31 9.92 33.37 6.18
N ASP A 32 9.17 32.52 5.48
CA ASP A 32 9.13 32.47 4.01
C ASP A 32 7.66 32.46 3.53
N PRO A 33 7.33 33.08 2.38
CA PRO A 33 5.97 33.08 1.84
C PRO A 33 5.62 31.67 1.33
N ALA A 34 4.88 30.94 2.16
CA ALA A 34 4.35 29.62 1.84
C ALA A 34 3.42 29.69 0.61
N LEU A 35 3.77 28.95 -0.44
CA LEU A 35 2.80 28.50 -1.43
C LEU A 35 1.82 27.57 -0.72
N SER A 36 0.71 28.14 -0.24
CA SER A 36 -0.35 27.39 0.42
C SER A 36 -0.91 26.34 -0.54
N PRO A 37 -0.77 25.04 -0.26
CA PRO A 37 -1.44 24.01 -1.03
C PRO A 37 -2.94 24.19 -0.85
N GLN A 38 -3.66 24.45 -1.95
CA GLN A 38 -5.11 24.57 -1.92
C GLN A 38 -5.69 23.22 -1.51
N CYS A 39 -6.34 23.21 -0.34
CA CYS A 39 -7.08 22.09 0.20
C CYS A 39 -8.36 21.95 -0.63
N THR A 40 -8.47 20.89 -1.44
CA THR A 40 -9.76 20.52 -2.04
C THR A 40 -10.66 19.94 -0.96
N ASP A 41 -11.92 20.35 -0.98
CA ASP A 41 -12.94 19.92 -0.02
C ASP A 41 -13.05 18.39 0.01
N VAL A 42 -13.01 17.82 1.22
CA VAL A 42 -12.85 16.37 1.45
C VAL A 42 -14.12 15.60 1.04
N ASP A 43 -15.25 16.29 0.94
CA ASP A 43 -16.54 15.73 0.56
C ASP A 43 -16.65 15.39 -0.94
N GLU A 44 -15.79 15.98 -1.80
CA GLU A 44 -15.73 15.65 -3.24
C GLU A 44 -14.79 14.47 -3.55
N VAL A 45 -14.07 13.95 -2.54
CA VAL A 45 -13.45 12.62 -2.63
C VAL A 45 -14.54 11.58 -2.39
N ALA A 46 -15.44 11.47 -3.36
CA ALA A 46 -16.46 10.43 -3.43
C ALA A 46 -15.87 9.11 -2.90
N ALA A 47 -16.45 8.62 -1.81
CA ALA A 47 -16.00 7.48 -1.03
C ALA A 47 -15.42 6.40 -1.94
N ALA A 48 -14.08 6.34 -2.03
CA ALA A 48 -13.38 5.45 -2.95
C ALA A 48 -13.52 4.00 -2.45
N ALA A 49 -14.72 3.45 -2.43
CA ALA A 49 -14.97 2.08 -2.05
C ALA A 49 -14.25 1.16 -3.05
N PRO A 50 -13.64 0.05 -2.59
CA PRO A 50 -13.20 -0.98 -3.50
C PRO A 50 -14.35 -1.40 -4.45
N PRO A 51 -14.09 -1.68 -5.73
CA PRO A 51 -12.77 -1.83 -6.32
C PRO A 51 -12.08 -0.49 -6.61
N CYS A 52 -10.83 -0.37 -6.18
CA CYS A 52 -10.03 0.85 -6.38
C CYS A 52 -8.56 0.52 -6.58
N LEU A 53 -7.82 1.48 -7.16
CA LEU A 53 -6.39 1.39 -7.38
C LEU A 53 -5.68 2.30 -6.39
N LEU A 54 -4.68 1.75 -5.70
CA LEU A 54 -3.84 2.47 -4.75
C LEU A 54 -2.41 2.55 -5.27
N PHE A 55 -1.63 3.46 -4.71
CA PHE A 55 -0.19 3.50 -4.91
C PHE A 55 0.56 3.58 -3.58
N LEU A 56 1.74 2.98 -3.55
CA LEU A 56 2.76 3.17 -2.51
C LEU A 56 4.05 3.62 -3.21
N MET A 57 4.65 4.71 -2.77
CA MET A 57 5.98 5.15 -3.19
C MET A 57 6.99 4.62 -2.19
N LEU A 58 7.90 3.75 -2.66
CA LEU A 58 8.97 3.18 -1.85
C LEU A 58 10.29 3.90 -2.13
N GLU A 59 11.07 4.14 -1.08
CA GLU A 59 12.42 4.69 -1.15
C GLU A 59 13.32 3.99 -0.14
N TRP A 60 14.61 3.94 -0.45
CA TRP A 60 15.71 3.49 0.41
C TRP A 60 17.02 4.17 -0.02
N PRO A 61 18.07 4.18 0.81
CA PRO A 61 19.33 4.87 0.50
C PRO A 61 19.90 4.52 -0.87
N GLY A 62 20.25 5.54 -1.65
CA GLY A 62 20.79 5.38 -3.00
C GLY A 62 19.76 5.04 -4.07
N SER A 63 18.46 5.01 -3.75
CA SER A 63 17.40 4.82 -4.73
C SER A 63 16.51 6.06 -4.85
N ALA A 64 16.02 6.34 -6.06
CA ALA A 64 14.94 7.29 -6.25
C ALA A 64 13.60 6.67 -5.80
N PRO A 65 12.62 7.49 -5.35
CA PRO A 65 11.27 7.05 -5.06
C PRO A 65 10.63 6.30 -6.24
N ARG A 66 10.12 5.09 -5.98
CA ARG A 66 9.54 4.22 -7.01
C ARG A 66 8.14 3.76 -6.63
N ARG A 67 7.25 3.69 -7.60
CA ARG A 67 5.81 3.46 -7.38
C ARG A 67 5.43 1.97 -7.49
N VAL A 68 4.69 1.49 -6.50
CA VAL A 68 3.96 0.22 -6.52
C VAL A 68 2.47 0.52 -6.68
N LEU A 69 1.79 -0.15 -7.60
CA LEU A 69 0.35 -0.02 -7.83
C LEU A 69 -0.38 -1.25 -7.32
N ILE A 70 -1.41 -1.04 -6.51
CA ILE A 70 -2.16 -2.10 -5.84
C ILE A 70 -3.64 -1.98 -6.19
N HIS A 71 -4.20 -2.99 -6.83
CA HIS A 71 -5.63 -3.09 -7.07
C HIS A 71 -6.31 -3.80 -5.90
N LEU A 72 -7.26 -3.12 -5.25
CA LEU A 72 -8.15 -3.71 -4.26
C LEU A 72 -9.37 -4.28 -4.98
N GLY A 73 -9.41 -5.60 -5.15
CA GLY A 73 -10.42 -6.24 -6.01
C GLY A 73 -11.78 -6.48 -5.36
N THR A 74 -11.84 -6.52 -4.02
CA THR A 74 -13.06 -6.88 -3.29
C THR A 74 -13.27 -5.93 -2.14
N ASP A 75 -14.52 -5.48 -1.97
CA ASP A 75 -14.91 -4.63 -0.86
C ASP A 75 -15.04 -5.40 0.44
N THR A 76 -13.90 -5.63 1.08
CA THR A 76 -13.80 -6.29 2.38
C THR A 76 -13.49 -5.24 3.45
N PRO A 77 -13.84 -5.48 4.73
CA PRO A 77 -13.45 -4.60 5.83
C PRO A 77 -11.93 -4.30 5.85
N ARG A 78 -11.13 -5.28 5.40
CA ARG A 78 -9.67 -5.20 5.32
C ARG A 78 -9.18 -4.38 4.12
N ALA A 79 -9.82 -4.53 2.96
CA ALA A 79 -9.57 -3.65 1.82
C ALA A 79 -9.89 -2.19 2.18
N ARG A 80 -11.05 -1.93 2.82
CA ARG A 80 -11.42 -0.60 3.32
C ARG A 80 -10.42 -0.06 4.33
N GLN A 81 -9.99 -0.89 5.29
CA GLN A 81 -8.96 -0.51 6.25
C GLN A 81 -7.65 -0.11 5.54
N PHE A 82 -7.21 -0.92 4.58
CA PHE A 82 -5.97 -0.66 3.84
C PHE A 82 -6.07 0.62 3.01
N LEU A 83 -7.21 0.86 2.36
CA LEU A 83 -7.51 2.13 1.69
C LEU A 83 -7.40 3.32 2.65
N LEU A 84 -8.06 3.25 3.81
CA LEU A 84 -8.05 4.34 4.80
C LEU A 84 -6.63 4.65 5.30
N LEU A 85 -5.80 3.62 5.48
CA LEU A 85 -4.38 3.77 5.85
C LEU A 85 -3.53 4.31 4.70
N CYS A 86 -3.87 4.05 3.44
CA CYS A 86 -3.15 4.63 2.30
C CYS A 86 -3.54 6.10 2.07
N THR A 87 -4.79 6.47 2.36
CA THR A 87 -5.30 7.84 2.12
C THR A 87 -5.18 8.76 3.33
N GLY A 88 -5.00 8.21 4.54
CA GLY A 88 -4.98 8.99 5.78
C GLY A 88 -6.32 9.58 6.19
N GLN A 89 -7.43 9.21 5.54
CA GLN A 89 -8.75 9.85 5.73
C GLN A 89 -9.32 9.71 7.14
N ARG A 90 -8.90 8.70 7.92
CA ARG A 90 -9.45 8.41 9.25
C ARG A 90 -8.38 8.17 10.31
N GLY A 91 -7.21 8.79 10.16
CA GLY A 91 -6.13 8.68 11.12
C GLY A 91 -4.77 8.46 10.45
N PRO A 92 -3.88 7.66 11.05
CA PRO A 92 -2.52 7.50 10.56
C PRO A 92 -2.46 6.96 9.13
N CYS A 93 -1.43 7.38 8.39
CA CYS A 93 -1.18 7.00 7.01
C CYS A 93 0.08 6.13 6.88
N TYR A 94 0.15 5.27 5.86
CA TYR A 94 1.38 4.52 5.59
C TYR A 94 2.55 5.41 5.16
N ALA A 95 2.30 6.64 4.69
CA ALA A 95 3.36 7.61 4.43
C ALA A 95 4.21 7.84 5.69
N GLY A 96 5.53 7.73 5.56
CA GLY A 96 6.51 7.81 6.64
C GLY A 96 6.77 6.49 7.39
N THR A 97 6.02 5.42 7.09
CA THR A 97 6.26 4.10 7.70
C THR A 97 7.42 3.36 7.04
N LYS A 98 7.97 2.36 7.74
CA LYS A 98 9.08 1.52 7.27
C LYS A 98 8.64 0.08 7.04
N LEU A 99 9.37 -0.61 6.16
CA LEU A 99 9.37 -2.06 6.12
C LEU A 99 10.25 -2.57 7.28
N PHE A 100 9.94 -3.72 7.87
CA PHE A 100 10.65 -4.17 9.09
C PHE A 100 11.10 -5.63 9.07
N ALA A 101 10.56 -6.46 8.19
CA ALA A 101 10.97 -7.85 8.10
C ALA A 101 10.72 -8.43 6.71
N VAL A 102 11.61 -9.33 6.28
CA VAL A 102 11.36 -10.25 5.18
C VAL A 102 11.11 -11.63 5.80
N GLY A 103 9.94 -12.19 5.56
CA GLY A 103 9.62 -13.56 5.96
C GLY A 103 9.90 -14.52 4.81
N ARG A 104 10.42 -15.71 5.12
CA ARG A 104 10.77 -16.74 4.11
C ARG A 104 11.76 -16.22 3.05
N GLU A 105 12.75 -15.46 3.48
CA GLU A 105 13.79 -14.93 2.60
C GLU A 105 14.47 -16.05 1.79
N GLY A 106 14.55 -15.89 0.47
CA GLY A 106 15.09 -16.87 -0.46
C GLY A 106 14.25 -18.13 -0.66
N GLN A 107 13.06 -18.21 -0.03
CA GLN A 107 12.20 -19.40 -0.05
C GLN A 107 10.86 -19.13 -0.74
N PRO A 108 10.19 -20.16 -1.28
CA PRO A 108 8.84 -20.02 -1.82
C PRO A 108 7.85 -19.43 -0.81
N GLY A 109 7.18 -18.34 -1.21
CA GLY A 109 6.30 -17.57 -0.34
C GLY A 109 7.03 -16.48 0.45
N GLU A 110 8.20 -16.05 -0.02
CA GLU A 110 8.89 -14.85 0.46
C GLU A 110 7.94 -13.65 0.47
N ARG A 111 7.97 -12.90 1.57
CA ARG A 111 7.03 -11.81 1.82
C ARG A 111 7.67 -10.72 2.65
N VAL A 112 7.50 -9.47 2.25
CA VAL A 112 7.93 -8.32 3.06
C VAL A 112 6.83 -7.97 4.05
N ARG A 113 7.18 -7.43 5.22
CA ARG A 113 6.26 -6.89 6.23
C ARG A 113 6.60 -5.43 6.47
N GLY A 114 5.59 -4.59 6.66
CA GLY A 114 5.76 -3.15 6.81
C GLY A 114 4.53 -2.44 7.37
N GLY A 115 4.62 -1.11 7.44
CA GLY A 115 3.46 -0.29 7.81
C GLY A 115 3.17 -0.27 9.31
N THR A 116 4.11 -0.67 10.17
CA THR A 116 4.00 -0.49 11.61
C THR A 116 4.26 0.98 11.94
N MET A 117 3.26 1.66 12.48
CA MET A 117 3.32 3.07 12.86
C MET A 117 4.11 3.30 14.15
N ASN A 118 4.19 2.28 15.00
CA ASN A 118 4.77 2.41 16.34
C ASN A 118 6.19 1.84 16.33
N LYS A 119 7.17 2.72 16.57
CA LYS A 119 8.61 2.43 16.54
C LYS A 119 9.11 1.69 17.78
N THR A 120 8.24 1.36 18.73
CA THR A 120 8.61 0.64 19.95
C THR A 120 8.69 -0.86 19.66
N MET A 121 9.92 -1.30 19.38
CA MET A 121 10.38 -2.70 19.21
C MET A 121 10.15 -3.61 20.45
N GLY A 122 9.03 -3.48 21.18
CA GLY A 122 8.79 -4.30 22.37
C GLY A 122 7.48 -4.10 23.14
N GLY A 123 6.56 -3.24 22.68
CA GLY A 123 5.26 -3.07 23.33
C GLY A 123 4.11 -3.58 22.47
N GLU A 124 3.25 -4.44 23.01
CA GLU A 124 1.94 -4.75 22.43
C GLU A 124 1.05 -3.50 22.50
N GLU A 125 1.24 -2.55 21.59
CA GLU A 125 0.31 -1.44 21.47
C GLU A 125 -0.92 -1.82 20.63
N PRO A 126 -2.09 -1.25 20.98
CA PRO A 126 -3.33 -1.56 20.30
C PRO A 126 -3.25 -1.20 18.82
N PRO A 127 -3.88 -1.98 17.93
CA PRO A 127 -3.90 -1.70 16.51
C PRO A 127 -4.39 -0.28 16.24
N CYS A 128 -3.75 0.37 15.26
CA CYS A 128 -3.99 1.74 14.80
C CYS A 128 -5.48 2.11 14.57
N CYS A 129 -6.36 1.11 14.40
CA CYS A 129 -7.80 1.28 14.40
C CYS A 129 -8.46 0.20 15.29
N PRO A 130 -8.64 0.45 16.60
CA PRO A 130 -9.27 -0.51 17.52
C PRO A 130 -10.64 -0.96 17.01
N THR A 131 -11.40 -0.02 16.43
CA THR A 131 -12.74 -0.20 15.86
C THR A 131 -12.80 -1.21 14.71
N LEU A 132 -11.71 -1.35 13.93
CA LEU A 132 -11.66 -2.28 12.78
C LEU A 132 -11.16 -3.68 13.16
N THR A 133 -10.50 -3.81 14.31
CA THR A 133 -9.97 -5.09 14.82
C THR A 133 -11.07 -6.08 15.17
N ARG A 134 -12.20 -5.59 15.69
CA ARG A 134 -13.38 -6.41 16.04
C ARG A 134 -14.12 -6.98 14.82
N VAL A 135 -13.90 -6.44 13.62
CA VAL A 135 -14.67 -6.81 12.42
C VAL A 135 -14.12 -8.08 11.74
N CYS A 136 -12.93 -8.55 12.11
CA CYS A 136 -12.17 -9.49 11.29
C CYS A 136 -12.15 -10.95 11.76
N THR A 137 -12.94 -11.31 12.78
CA THR A 137 -13.00 -12.68 13.31
C THR A 137 -14.06 -13.57 12.63
N GLY A 138 -14.97 -13.01 11.82
CA GLY A 138 -16.19 -13.71 11.39
C GLY A 138 -16.18 -14.41 10.01
N SER A 139 -15.26 -14.11 9.10
CA SER A 139 -15.27 -14.73 7.76
C SER A 139 -13.88 -14.78 7.12
N GLN A 140 -13.09 -15.77 7.53
CA GLN A 140 -11.81 -16.04 6.89
C GLN A 140 -12.07 -16.77 5.57
N SER A 141 -12.15 -16.02 4.46
CA SER A 141 -12.02 -16.65 3.15
C SER A 141 -10.55 -16.99 2.93
N TRP A 142 -10.27 -18.30 2.87
CA TRP A 142 -8.96 -18.82 2.53
C TRP A 142 -8.81 -18.76 1.01
N ARG A 143 -7.76 -18.07 0.53
CA ARG A 143 -7.44 -18.01 -0.89
C ARG A 143 -6.01 -18.49 -1.12
N GLU A 144 -5.77 -19.04 -2.31
CA GLU A 144 -4.43 -19.40 -2.74
C GLU A 144 -3.53 -18.16 -2.77
N MET A 145 -2.27 -18.32 -2.37
CA MET A 145 -1.28 -17.24 -2.44
C MET A 145 -0.71 -17.19 -3.86
N TRP A 146 -0.83 -16.05 -4.53
CA TRP A 146 -0.17 -15.81 -5.82
C TRP A 146 0.84 -14.67 -5.71
N ARG A 147 1.78 -14.63 -6.65
CA ARG A 147 2.78 -13.58 -6.75
C ARG A 147 2.14 -12.18 -6.78
N GLY A 148 2.58 -11.29 -5.89
CA GLY A 148 2.04 -9.94 -5.77
C GLY A 148 0.70 -9.84 -5.06
N CYS A 149 0.23 -10.86 -4.35
CA CYS A 149 -0.96 -10.70 -3.48
C CYS A 149 -0.66 -9.82 -2.27
N VAL A 150 -1.67 -9.08 -1.80
CA VAL A 150 -1.64 -8.25 -0.58
C VAL A 150 -2.55 -8.89 0.47
N VAL A 151 -2.01 -9.12 1.67
CA VAL A 151 -2.66 -9.91 2.74
C VAL A 151 -2.63 -9.21 4.10
N THR A 152 -3.54 -9.61 5.00
CA THR A 152 -3.78 -8.95 6.30
C THR A 152 -2.85 -9.44 7.40
N VAL A 153 -1.56 -9.27 7.18
CA VAL A 153 -0.56 -9.18 8.25
C VAL A 153 0.11 -7.84 7.99
N PRO A 154 0.41 -6.99 8.99
CA PRO A 154 0.87 -5.61 8.76
C PRO A 154 1.82 -5.49 7.55
N GLY A 155 1.30 -4.83 6.50
CA GLY A 155 1.99 -4.46 5.26
C GLY A 155 2.64 -5.60 4.49
N VAL A 156 1.94 -6.73 4.27
CA VAL A 156 2.53 -7.83 3.52
C VAL A 156 2.36 -7.74 2.00
N LEU A 157 3.47 -7.50 1.30
CA LEU A 157 3.60 -7.71 -0.14
C LEU A 157 4.38 -9.02 -0.38
N SER A 158 3.84 -9.91 -1.21
CA SER A 158 4.52 -11.19 -1.52
C SER A 158 5.38 -11.08 -2.77
N SER A 159 6.64 -11.48 -2.64
CA SER A 159 7.65 -11.56 -3.71
C SER A 159 7.37 -12.77 -4.63
N PRO A 160 7.85 -12.80 -5.89
CA PRO A 160 7.87 -13.99 -6.74
C PRO A 160 8.23 -15.28 -6.02
N SER A 161 7.33 -16.25 -6.05
CA SER A 161 7.73 -17.66 -6.08
C SER A 161 8.07 -18.06 -7.51
N PRO A 162 9.03 -18.98 -7.74
CA PRO A 162 9.16 -19.64 -9.03
C PRO A 162 7.84 -20.38 -9.36
N PRO A 163 7.48 -20.51 -10.66
CA PRO A 163 6.30 -21.27 -11.07
C PRO A 163 6.38 -22.68 -10.47
N ARG A 164 5.43 -23.01 -9.60
CA ARG A 164 5.36 -24.33 -8.95
C ARG A 164 5.05 -25.38 -10.03
N THR A 165 6.01 -26.25 -10.32
CA THR A 165 5.80 -27.46 -11.13
C THR A 165 5.33 -28.66 -10.31
N SER A 166 5.16 -28.54 -9.00
CA SER A 166 4.74 -29.64 -8.12
C SER A 166 3.73 -29.18 -7.06
N ARG A 167 2.73 -30.05 -6.82
CA ARG A 167 1.62 -29.93 -5.87
C ARG A 167 2.10 -29.88 -4.41
N GLY A 168 2.92 -28.90 -4.04
CA GLY A 168 3.25 -28.65 -2.64
C GLY A 168 2.02 -28.10 -1.89
N PRO A 169 1.92 -28.32 -0.57
CA PRO A 169 0.79 -27.84 0.23
C PRO A 169 0.57 -26.35 -0.03
N VAL A 170 -0.66 -26.02 -0.43
CA VAL A 170 -1.16 -24.66 -0.51
C VAL A 170 -1.35 -24.25 0.94
N PHE A 171 -0.46 -23.40 1.45
CA PHE A 171 -0.70 -22.76 2.74
C PHE A 171 -1.80 -21.73 2.52
N PRO A 172 -3.01 -21.97 3.03
CA PRO A 172 -4.07 -21.00 2.84
C PRO A 172 -3.65 -19.75 3.62
N VAL A 173 -3.82 -18.59 3.01
CA VAL A 173 -3.46 -17.32 3.65
C VAL A 173 -4.77 -16.62 4.01
N PRO A 174 -4.93 -16.18 5.27
CA PRO A 174 -6.13 -15.47 5.63
C PRO A 174 -6.17 -14.14 4.85
N CYS A 175 -7.32 -13.89 4.22
CA CYS A 175 -7.74 -12.56 3.78
C CYS A 175 -6.84 -11.89 2.74
N VAL A 176 -6.67 -12.50 1.56
CA VAL A 176 -6.16 -11.75 0.39
C VAL A 176 -7.21 -10.72 -0.01
N PHE A 177 -6.85 -9.44 -0.04
CA PHE A 177 -7.77 -8.34 -0.36
C PHE A 177 -7.32 -7.46 -1.54
N GLY A 178 -6.10 -7.68 -2.05
CA GLY A 178 -5.57 -6.91 -3.16
C GLY A 178 -4.46 -7.63 -3.93
N LYS A 179 -4.05 -7.03 -5.04
CA LYS A 179 -2.98 -7.50 -5.92
C LYS A 179 -2.13 -6.34 -6.42
N VAL A 180 -0.82 -6.51 -6.43
CA VAL A 180 0.13 -5.63 -7.13
C VAL A 180 -0.08 -5.77 -8.63
N VAL A 181 -0.48 -4.68 -9.28
CA VAL A 181 -0.75 -4.61 -10.72
C VAL A 181 0.32 -3.83 -11.49
N GLY A 182 1.25 -3.18 -10.79
CA GLY A 182 2.42 -2.51 -11.36
C GLY A 182 3.48 -2.23 -10.29
N GLY A 183 4.74 -2.09 -10.67
CA GLY A 183 5.83 -1.84 -9.72
C GLY A 183 6.22 -3.08 -8.90
N LEU A 184 5.98 -4.29 -9.41
CA LEU A 184 6.34 -5.51 -8.68
C LEU A 184 7.85 -5.68 -8.54
N GLU A 185 8.60 -5.25 -9.55
CA GLU A 185 10.05 -5.13 -9.56
C GLU A 185 10.57 -4.19 -8.46
N VAL A 186 9.80 -3.16 -8.09
CA VAL A 186 10.14 -2.26 -6.98
C VAL A 186 10.04 -3.01 -5.65
N VAL A 187 9.00 -3.82 -5.48
CA VAL A 187 8.85 -4.68 -4.29
C VAL A 187 9.99 -5.70 -4.21
N VAL A 188 10.36 -6.33 -5.33
CA VAL A 188 11.49 -7.26 -5.38
C VAL A 188 12.81 -6.57 -5.02
N ALA A 189 13.07 -5.39 -5.59
CA ALA A 189 14.27 -4.62 -5.29
C ALA A 189 14.32 -4.18 -3.81
N ALA A 190 13.18 -3.75 -3.25
CA ALA A 190 13.06 -3.42 -1.84
C ALA A 190 13.35 -4.63 -0.94
N VAL A 191 12.84 -5.82 -1.30
CA VAL A 191 13.09 -7.07 -0.56
C VAL A 191 14.58 -7.48 -0.60
N GLN A 192 15.33 -7.06 -1.61
CA GLN A 192 16.78 -7.29 -1.70
C GLN A 192 17.61 -6.26 -0.92
N HIS A 193 17.03 -5.12 -0.54
CA HIS A 193 17.74 -4.07 0.20
C HIS A 193 18.07 -4.50 1.63
N ARG A 194 19.31 -4.24 2.09
CA ARG A 194 19.78 -4.59 3.44
C ARG A 194 20.38 -3.34 4.10
N PRO A 195 19.93 -2.97 5.30
CA PRO A 195 18.83 -3.56 6.08
C PRO A 195 17.43 -3.20 5.52
N ILE A 196 16.46 -4.12 5.58
CA ILE A 196 15.08 -3.87 5.10
C ILE A 196 14.39 -2.69 5.83
N THR A 197 14.86 -2.37 7.04
CA THR A 197 14.40 -1.25 7.87
C THR A 197 14.78 0.15 7.34
N GLU A 198 15.58 0.21 6.29
CA GLU A 198 15.84 1.45 5.55
C GLU A 198 14.85 1.69 4.42
N VAL A 199 14.04 0.69 4.04
CA VAL A 199 12.98 0.89 3.06
C VAL A 199 11.79 1.57 3.74
N SER A 200 11.40 2.73 3.23
CA SER A 200 10.26 3.51 3.71
C SER A 200 9.19 3.67 2.62
N VAL A 201 7.96 3.87 3.07
CA VAL A 201 6.87 4.38 2.23
C VAL A 201 6.92 5.89 2.34
N VAL A 202 7.31 6.59 1.28
CA VAL A 202 7.48 8.06 1.30
C VAL A 202 6.21 8.82 0.92
N ASP A 203 5.33 8.16 0.17
CA ASP A 203 4.01 8.68 -0.18
C ASP A 203 3.07 7.50 -0.49
N CYS A 204 1.78 7.69 -0.31
CA CYS A 204 0.76 6.73 -0.69
C CYS A 204 -0.61 7.40 -0.88
N GLY A 205 -1.51 6.69 -1.57
CA GLY A 205 -2.85 7.21 -1.80
C GLY A 205 -3.67 6.37 -2.77
N ALA A 206 -4.84 6.91 -3.12
CA ALA A 206 -5.72 6.35 -4.13
C ALA A 206 -5.48 7.00 -5.50
N VAL A 207 -5.54 6.19 -6.54
CA VAL A 207 -5.46 6.64 -7.93
C VAL A 207 -6.88 6.86 -8.44
N LEU A 208 -7.19 8.10 -8.82
CA LEU A 208 -8.49 8.44 -9.39
C LEU A 208 -8.43 8.31 -10.92
N TRP A 209 -9.37 7.55 -11.49
CA TRP A 209 -9.60 7.55 -12.93
C TRP A 209 -10.78 8.48 -13.24
N GLU A 210 -10.62 9.37 -14.22
CA GLU A 210 -11.71 10.13 -14.84
C GLU A 210 -12.08 9.55 -16.21
#